data_AF-A0A6B2LA01-F1
#
_entry.id   AF-A0A6B2LA01-F1
#
_cell.length_a   1.000
_cell.length_b   1.000
_cell.length_c   1.000
_cell.angle_alpha   90.00
_cell.angle_beta   90.00
_cell.angle_gamma   90.00
#
_symmetry.space_group_name_H-M   'P 1'
#
loop_
_entity.id
_entity.type
_entity.pdbx_description
1 polymer ?
#
loop_
_entity_poly.entity_id
_entity_poly.type
_entity_poly.pdbx_seq_one_letter_code
_entity_poly.pdbx_strand_id
1 'polypeptide(L)'
;MGIPYGWLALFNLGYEVSDACTSIVAQTPDGKILHARNLDFWAGMGFTETLKEMTVQIDFQKGGKTLFTSTSFVGMVGLLSGFKPHAFSATVDTRFYPGGIGELFYEIIAAIEERNASLVSFLLRDVFTNEQDFQGALENLSNDELIADVYYILAGVSAGQGAVISRNRTGADDVWLLDSPSRWFEVETNYDHWKEAPWFDDRIDPANAVMNSFGQQAISLDNMWKTLSTKPVFNLQTTYSILSCPATGEYSSFTRYCPYPCVE
;
A
#
# COMPACT_ATOMS: atom_id res chain seq x y z
N MET A 1 -23.58 2.96 17.07
CA MET A 1 -22.24 3.23 17.63
C MET A 1 -22.17 4.52 18.45
N GLY A 2 -23.04 5.52 18.25
CA GLY A 2 -23.00 6.74 19.08
C GLY A 2 -21.78 7.64 18.82
N ILE A 3 -21.00 7.36 17.78
CA ILE A 3 -19.81 8.10 17.38
C ILE A 3 -20.26 9.30 16.52
N PRO A 4 -19.82 10.53 16.82
CA PRO A 4 -20.09 11.69 15.98
C PRO A 4 -19.50 11.54 14.57
N TYR A 5 -20.23 12.00 13.55
CA TYR A 5 -19.81 11.89 12.15
C TYR A 5 -18.44 12.54 11.88
N GLY A 6 -18.12 13.63 12.57
CA GLY A 6 -16.83 14.32 12.42
C GLY A 6 -15.65 13.45 12.81
N TRP A 7 -15.79 12.58 13.82
CA TRP A 7 -14.73 11.64 14.22
C TRP A 7 -14.52 10.53 13.19
N LEU A 8 -15.61 10.05 12.56
CA LEU A 8 -15.51 9.07 11.48
C LEU A 8 -14.86 9.67 10.23
N ALA A 9 -15.20 10.92 9.90
CA ALA A 9 -14.55 11.65 8.81
C ALA A 9 -13.06 11.85 9.08
N LEU A 10 -12.69 12.29 10.30
CA LEU A 10 -11.30 12.46 10.70
C LEU A 10 -10.52 11.14 10.69
N PHE A 11 -11.14 10.02 11.11
CA PHE A 11 -10.50 8.71 11.03
C PHE A 11 -10.15 8.31 9.59
N ASN A 12 -11.03 8.60 8.64
CA ASN A 12 -10.78 8.33 7.22
C ASN A 12 -9.76 9.30 6.60
N LEU A 13 -9.64 10.51 7.14
CA LEU A 13 -8.58 11.47 6.80
C LEU A 13 -7.25 11.16 7.50
N GLY A 14 -7.27 10.45 8.63
CA GLY A 14 -6.10 10.25 9.49
C GLY A 14 -4.97 9.51 8.81
N TYR A 15 -5.29 8.62 7.88
CA TYR A 15 -4.30 7.92 7.06
C TYR A 15 -3.47 8.86 6.17
N GLU A 16 -4.05 10.00 5.77
CA GLU A 16 -3.40 10.97 4.88
C GLU A 16 -2.22 11.70 5.58
N VAL A 17 -2.04 11.50 6.90
CA VAL A 17 -1.18 12.36 7.73
C VAL A 17 0.02 11.62 8.34
N SER A 18 -0.11 10.32 8.68
CA SER A 18 0.97 9.63 9.40
C SER A 18 0.88 8.11 9.31
N ASP A 19 1.58 7.57 8.33
CA ASP A 19 1.74 6.14 8.15
C ASP A 19 3.12 5.82 7.59
N ALA A 20 3.57 4.62 7.86
CA ALA A 20 4.77 4.08 7.25
C ALA A 20 4.50 2.68 6.74
N CYS A 21 5.09 2.34 5.61
CA CYS A 21 4.67 1.16 4.89
C CYS A 21 5.90 0.50 4.27
N THR A 22 5.78 -0.77 3.96
CA THR A 22 6.70 -1.41 3.02
C THR A 22 5.86 -2.24 2.10
N SER A 23 5.90 -1.93 0.81
CA SER A 23 5.22 -2.66 -0.24
C SER A 23 6.25 -3.21 -1.22
N ILE A 24 6.00 -4.43 -1.73
CA ILE A 24 6.92 -5.14 -2.61
C ILE A 24 6.12 -5.76 -3.75
N VAL A 25 6.54 -5.49 -4.99
CA VAL A 25 6.08 -6.21 -6.18
C VAL A 25 7.24 -7.00 -6.77
N ALA A 26 7.01 -8.25 -7.14
CA ALA A 26 8.06 -9.11 -7.68
C ALA A 26 7.54 -10.02 -8.79
N GLN A 27 8.33 -10.20 -9.85
CA GLN A 27 8.05 -11.11 -10.95
C GLN A 27 8.79 -12.43 -10.78
N THR A 28 8.03 -13.51 -10.69
CA THR A 28 8.50 -14.90 -10.74
C THR A 28 9.08 -15.28 -12.10
N PRO A 29 9.88 -16.35 -12.20
CA PRO A 29 10.45 -16.79 -13.48
C PRO A 29 9.41 -17.19 -14.54
N ASP A 30 8.22 -17.61 -14.13
CA ASP A 30 7.10 -17.94 -15.01
C ASP A 30 6.19 -16.73 -15.31
N GLY A 31 6.60 -15.53 -14.90
CA GLY A 31 5.97 -14.27 -15.29
C GLY A 31 4.77 -13.85 -14.43
N LYS A 32 4.47 -14.56 -13.33
CA LYS A 32 3.45 -14.11 -12.37
C LYS A 32 4.00 -12.99 -11.49
N ILE A 33 3.12 -12.06 -11.14
CA ILE A 33 3.45 -10.96 -10.24
C ILE A 33 2.96 -11.31 -8.83
N LEU A 34 3.90 -11.25 -7.88
CA LEU A 34 3.66 -11.35 -6.45
C LEU A 34 3.60 -9.94 -5.88
N HIS A 35 2.72 -9.72 -4.92
CA HIS A 35 2.57 -8.45 -4.26
C HIS A 35 2.36 -8.67 -2.77
N ALA A 36 3.21 -8.06 -1.96
CA ALA A 36 3.18 -8.18 -0.51
C ALA A 36 3.36 -6.81 0.14
N ARG A 37 2.84 -6.64 1.36
CA ARG A 37 3.12 -5.44 2.14
C ARG A 37 3.10 -5.64 3.65
N ASN A 38 3.73 -4.72 4.37
CA ASN A 38 3.46 -4.38 5.77
C ASN A 38 2.77 -3.01 5.82
N LEU A 39 1.73 -2.90 6.65
CA LEU A 39 1.16 -1.60 7.05
C LEU A 39 1.64 -1.26 8.45
N ASP A 40 2.42 -0.19 8.57
CA ASP A 40 2.87 0.36 9.85
C ASP A 40 2.13 1.68 10.12
N PHE A 41 1.69 1.91 11.36
CA PHE A 41 0.97 3.13 11.71
C PHE A 41 1.75 3.94 12.75
N TRP A 42 2.26 5.11 12.36
CA TRP A 42 3.17 5.95 13.15
C TRP A 42 2.45 6.93 14.11
N ALA A 43 1.29 6.53 14.65
CA ALA A 43 0.48 7.36 15.56
C ALA A 43 0.56 6.90 17.03
N GLY A 44 1.63 6.20 17.38
CA GLY A 44 1.93 5.73 18.74
C GLY A 44 1.34 4.36 19.06
N MET A 45 2.06 3.62 19.90
CA MET A 45 1.82 2.19 20.18
C MET A 45 0.39 1.85 20.61
N GLY A 46 -0.24 2.67 21.46
CA GLY A 46 -1.61 2.40 21.92
C GLY A 46 -2.63 2.45 20.77
N PHE A 47 -2.44 3.35 19.81
CA PHE A 47 -3.29 3.43 18.62
C PHE A 47 -2.99 2.28 17.66
N THR A 48 -1.71 1.96 17.44
CA THR A 48 -1.30 0.80 16.64
C THR A 48 -1.92 -0.51 17.15
N GLU A 49 -1.90 -0.76 18.47
CA GLU A 49 -2.54 -1.96 19.04
C GLU A 49 -4.06 -1.96 18.83
N THR A 50 -4.71 -0.80 18.94
CA THR A 50 -6.14 -0.67 18.63
C THR A 50 -6.43 -0.99 17.16
N LEU A 51 -5.59 -0.51 16.24
CA LEU A 51 -5.71 -0.82 14.81
C LEU A 51 -5.54 -2.31 14.53
N LYS A 52 -4.60 -2.99 15.20
CA LYS A 52 -4.43 -4.45 15.08
C LYS A 52 -5.70 -5.21 15.43
N GLU A 53 -6.40 -4.80 16.50
CA GLU A 53 -7.69 -5.37 16.91
C GLU A 53 -8.84 -5.03 15.95
N MET A 54 -8.74 -3.91 15.23
CA MET A 54 -9.73 -3.45 14.26
C MET A 54 -9.48 -3.95 12.83
N THR A 55 -8.35 -4.61 12.57
CA THR A 55 -8.02 -5.17 11.25
C THR A 55 -9.05 -6.22 10.84
N VAL A 56 -9.61 -6.04 9.65
CA VAL A 56 -10.61 -6.93 9.06
C VAL A 56 -10.32 -7.17 7.58
N GLN A 57 -10.59 -8.39 7.13
CA GLN A 57 -10.70 -8.70 5.70
C GLN A 57 -12.16 -8.55 5.26
N ILE A 58 -12.38 -7.77 4.19
CA ILE A 58 -13.71 -7.40 3.71
C ILE A 58 -13.85 -7.83 2.24
N ASP A 59 -14.85 -8.64 1.95
CA ASP A 59 -15.27 -8.95 0.58
C ASP A 59 -16.37 -7.98 0.12
N PHE A 60 -16.05 -7.12 -0.84
CA PHE A 60 -17.01 -6.19 -1.41
C PHE A 60 -17.79 -6.90 -2.51
N GLN A 61 -19.11 -7.06 -2.32
CA GLN A 61 -19.95 -7.82 -3.25
C GLN A 61 -20.95 -6.94 -4.02
N LYS A 62 -21.18 -7.29 -5.28
CA LYS A 62 -22.25 -6.72 -6.12
C LYS A 62 -23.00 -7.85 -6.80
N GLY A 63 -24.32 -7.91 -6.60
CA GLY A 63 -25.14 -8.99 -7.15
C GLY A 63 -24.75 -10.39 -6.64
N GLY A 64 -24.32 -10.50 -5.39
CA GLY A 64 -23.92 -11.77 -4.75
C GLY A 64 -22.58 -12.35 -5.21
N LYS A 65 -21.77 -11.56 -5.92
CA LYS A 65 -20.41 -11.93 -6.34
C LYS A 65 -19.40 -10.95 -5.74
N THR A 66 -18.30 -11.47 -5.20
CA THR A 66 -17.16 -10.65 -4.77
C THR A 66 -16.57 -9.92 -5.97
N LEU A 67 -16.56 -8.60 -5.88
CA LEU A 67 -15.94 -7.71 -6.85
C LEU A 67 -14.45 -7.56 -6.54
N PHE A 68 -14.11 -7.37 -5.27
CA PHE A 68 -12.74 -7.33 -4.75
C PHE A 68 -12.75 -7.60 -3.25
N THR A 69 -11.58 -7.92 -2.71
CA THR A 69 -11.32 -8.13 -1.29
C THR A 69 -10.34 -7.05 -0.81
N SER A 70 -10.46 -6.63 0.44
CA SER A 70 -9.53 -5.69 1.06
C SER A 70 -9.19 -6.10 2.48
N THR A 71 -7.96 -5.82 2.91
CA THR A 71 -7.62 -5.72 4.33
C THR A 71 -7.70 -4.26 4.73
N SER A 72 -8.51 -3.96 5.74
CA SER A 72 -8.78 -2.60 6.20
C SER A 72 -9.08 -2.59 7.70
N PHE A 73 -9.47 -1.44 8.23
CA PHE A 73 -9.89 -1.28 9.63
C PHE A 73 -11.39 -1.06 9.74
N VAL A 74 -12.02 -1.55 10.80
CA VAL A 74 -13.43 -1.25 11.08
C VAL A 74 -13.67 0.26 11.13
N GLY A 75 -14.54 0.78 10.27
CA GLY A 75 -14.84 2.22 10.16
C GLY A 75 -14.06 2.97 9.08
N MET A 76 -13.05 2.33 8.46
CA MET A 76 -12.38 2.87 7.29
C MET A 76 -13.19 2.52 6.04
N VAL A 77 -13.61 3.54 5.29
CA VAL A 77 -14.38 3.37 4.05
C VAL A 77 -13.50 3.43 2.82
N GLY A 78 -12.32 4.06 2.88
CA GLY A 78 -11.30 3.93 1.84
C GLY A 78 -10.60 2.57 1.87
N LEU A 79 -9.72 2.32 0.88
CA LEU A 79 -8.86 1.14 0.85
C LEU A 79 -7.39 1.55 0.98
N LEU A 80 -6.62 0.75 1.72
CA LEU A 80 -5.16 0.84 1.80
C LEU A 80 -4.47 -0.39 1.20
N SER A 81 -5.22 -1.46 1.07
CA SER A 81 -4.75 -2.74 0.54
C SER A 81 -5.94 -3.45 -0.07
N GLY A 82 -5.90 -3.64 -1.39
CA GLY A 82 -6.97 -4.26 -2.14
C GLY A 82 -6.46 -5.36 -3.06
N PHE A 83 -7.36 -6.28 -3.37
CA PHE A 83 -7.10 -7.43 -4.21
C PHE A 83 -8.34 -7.77 -5.04
N LYS A 84 -8.18 -7.79 -6.36
CA LYS A 84 -9.18 -8.26 -7.31
C LYS A 84 -8.64 -9.51 -8.00
N PRO A 85 -9.20 -10.71 -7.71
CA PRO A 85 -8.67 -11.97 -8.23
C PRO A 85 -8.70 -11.95 -9.76
N HIS A 86 -7.61 -12.42 -10.37
CA HIS A 86 -7.41 -12.49 -11.83
C HIS A 86 -7.44 -11.13 -12.54
N ALA A 87 -7.21 -10.03 -11.82
CA ALA A 87 -7.10 -8.69 -12.41
C ALA A 87 -5.87 -7.94 -11.87
N PHE A 88 -5.92 -7.48 -10.62
CA PHE A 88 -4.83 -6.74 -10.00
C PHE A 88 -4.93 -6.70 -8.46
N SER A 89 -3.83 -6.36 -7.80
CA SER A 89 -3.77 -5.98 -6.40
C SER A 89 -3.02 -4.68 -6.24
N ALA A 90 -3.40 -3.88 -5.25
CA ALA A 90 -2.83 -2.56 -5.06
C ALA A 90 -2.78 -2.18 -3.58
N THR A 91 -1.72 -1.45 -3.19
CA THR A 91 -1.52 -0.96 -1.83
C THR A 91 -1.16 0.52 -1.87
N VAL A 92 -1.37 1.16 -0.73
CA VAL A 92 -1.04 2.56 -0.50
C VAL A 92 0.07 2.63 0.53
N ASP A 93 1.08 3.40 0.16
CA ASP A 93 2.19 3.78 1.02
C ASP A 93 2.28 5.32 1.06
N THR A 94 2.48 5.90 2.24
CA THR A 94 2.49 7.35 2.43
C THR A 94 3.71 8.01 1.81
N ARG A 95 3.47 9.09 1.06
CA ARG A 95 4.52 10.00 0.58
C ARG A 95 4.40 11.33 1.31
N PHE A 96 5.39 11.64 2.14
CA PHE A 96 5.31 12.83 3.00
C PHE A 96 5.33 14.12 2.18
N TYR A 97 4.31 14.95 2.38
CA TYR A 97 4.20 16.25 1.72
C TYR A 97 5.35 17.19 2.14
N PRO A 98 6.11 17.78 1.20
CA PRO A 98 7.27 18.61 1.51
C PRO A 98 6.99 19.83 2.40
N GLY A 99 5.80 20.42 2.31
CA GLY A 99 5.37 21.57 3.14
C GLY A 99 5.01 21.21 4.59
N GLY A 100 5.06 19.92 4.94
CA GLY A 100 4.71 19.41 6.26
C GLY A 100 3.20 19.36 6.53
N ILE A 101 2.85 18.84 7.71
CA ILE A 101 1.46 18.51 8.09
C ILE A 101 0.54 19.74 8.06
N GLY A 102 1.03 20.91 8.48
CA GLY A 102 0.23 22.14 8.51
C GLY A 102 -0.23 22.58 7.12
N GLU A 103 0.71 22.62 6.16
CA GLU A 103 0.41 22.98 4.77
C GLU A 103 -0.45 21.91 4.09
N LEU A 104 -0.16 20.63 4.35
CA LEU A 104 -0.99 19.52 3.89
C LEU A 104 -2.45 19.69 4.35
N PHE A 105 -2.71 20.04 5.61
CA PHE A 105 -4.07 20.29 6.08
C PHE A 105 -4.77 21.43 5.35
N TYR A 106 -4.07 22.53 5.02
CA TYR A 106 -4.64 23.62 4.23
C TYR A 106 -5.01 23.15 2.82
N GLU A 107 -4.13 22.38 2.18
CA GLU A 107 -4.36 21.85 0.84
C GLU A 107 -5.50 20.82 0.80
N ILE A 108 -5.62 19.99 1.83
CA ILE A 108 -6.76 19.07 2.00
C ILE A 108 -8.07 19.87 2.11
N ILE A 109 -8.10 20.94 2.91
CA ILE A 109 -9.30 21.79 3.05
C ILE A 109 -9.64 22.44 1.71
N ALA A 110 -8.66 23.02 1.02
CA ALA A 110 -8.87 23.66 -0.28
C ALA A 110 -9.43 22.68 -1.31
N ALA A 111 -8.85 21.47 -1.40
CA ALA A 111 -9.31 20.44 -2.32
C ALA A 111 -10.74 19.94 -2.02
N ILE A 112 -11.11 19.86 -0.73
CA ILE A 112 -12.47 19.53 -0.31
C ILE A 112 -13.46 20.65 -0.68
N GLU A 113 -13.07 21.92 -0.50
CA GLU A 113 -13.89 23.08 -0.85
C GLU A 113 -14.11 23.18 -2.37
N GLU A 114 -13.07 22.93 -3.15
CA GLU A 114 -13.10 22.98 -4.62
C GLU A 114 -13.74 21.74 -5.25
N ARG A 115 -13.85 20.62 -4.51
CA ARG A 115 -14.43 19.33 -4.94
C ARG A 115 -13.79 18.77 -6.22
N ASN A 116 -12.50 18.99 -6.40
CA ASN A 116 -11.76 18.63 -7.60
C ASN A 116 -10.77 17.47 -7.40
N ALA A 117 -10.61 16.96 -6.18
CA ALA A 117 -9.67 15.89 -5.89
C ALA A 117 -10.23 14.84 -4.92
N SER A 118 -9.66 13.64 -4.96
CA SER A 118 -10.04 12.52 -4.10
C SER A 118 -9.06 12.32 -2.93
N LEU A 119 -9.55 11.74 -1.84
CA LEU A 119 -8.70 11.07 -0.84
C LEU A 119 -7.94 9.93 -1.52
N VAL A 120 -6.69 9.67 -1.10
CA VAL A 120 -5.86 8.63 -1.75
C VAL A 120 -6.50 7.26 -1.57
N SER A 121 -7.00 6.99 -0.36
CA SER A 121 -7.69 5.75 -0.04
C SER A 121 -9.04 5.59 -0.76
N PHE A 122 -9.69 6.70 -1.15
CA PHE A 122 -10.97 6.67 -1.87
C PHE A 122 -10.75 6.45 -3.36
N LEU A 123 -9.71 7.07 -3.93
CA LEU A 123 -9.32 6.79 -5.31
C LEU A 123 -9.01 5.29 -5.48
N LEU A 124 -8.25 4.71 -4.55
CA LEU A 124 -7.98 3.27 -4.59
C LEU A 124 -9.27 2.45 -4.56
N ARG A 125 -10.24 2.81 -3.71
CA ARG A 125 -11.55 2.14 -3.66
C ARG A 125 -12.31 2.24 -4.98
N ASP A 126 -12.31 3.41 -5.60
CA ASP A 126 -13.00 3.65 -6.86
C ASP A 126 -12.35 2.85 -7.99
N VAL A 127 -11.02 2.78 -8.03
CA VAL A 127 -10.27 1.94 -8.96
C VAL A 127 -10.66 0.46 -8.80
N PHE A 128 -10.70 -0.06 -7.57
CA PHE A 128 -11.17 -1.44 -7.34
C PHE A 128 -12.65 -1.64 -7.71
N THR A 129 -13.46 -0.60 -7.64
CA THR A 129 -14.89 -0.67 -7.99
C THR A 129 -15.10 -0.69 -9.50
N ASN A 130 -14.33 0.09 -10.25
CA ASN A 130 -14.60 0.40 -11.66
C ASN A 130 -13.65 -0.32 -12.63
N GLU A 131 -12.36 -0.43 -12.29
CA GLU A 131 -11.35 -0.96 -13.20
C GLU A 131 -11.33 -2.48 -13.27
N GLN A 132 -11.05 -3.01 -14.46
CA GLN A 132 -11.11 -4.46 -14.72
C GLN A 132 -9.74 -5.13 -14.81
N ASP A 133 -8.68 -4.35 -15.00
CA ASP A 133 -7.33 -4.86 -15.21
C ASP A 133 -6.25 -3.91 -14.69
N PHE A 134 -5.00 -4.35 -14.80
CA PHE A 134 -3.82 -3.59 -14.41
C PHE A 134 -3.69 -2.26 -15.17
N GLN A 135 -4.06 -2.20 -16.44
CA GLN A 135 -3.81 -1.00 -17.25
C GLN A 135 -4.78 0.13 -16.87
N GLY A 136 -6.07 -0.18 -16.69
CA GLY A 136 -7.05 0.79 -16.20
C GLY A 136 -6.73 1.25 -14.77
N ALA A 137 -6.31 0.31 -13.91
CA ALA A 137 -5.86 0.64 -12.57
C ALA A 137 -4.62 1.56 -12.59
N LEU A 138 -3.63 1.25 -13.42
CA LEU A 138 -2.42 2.06 -13.60
C LEU A 138 -2.80 3.46 -14.09
N GLU A 139 -3.61 3.59 -15.14
CA GLU A 139 -4.00 4.87 -15.71
C GLU A 139 -4.68 5.79 -14.68
N ASN A 140 -5.70 5.30 -13.98
CA ASN A 140 -6.41 6.14 -12.99
C ASN A 140 -5.53 6.47 -11.78
N LEU A 141 -4.81 5.48 -11.23
CA LEU A 141 -3.91 5.70 -10.10
C LEU A 141 -2.75 6.63 -10.43
N SER A 142 -2.42 6.81 -11.71
CA SER A 142 -1.33 7.65 -12.18
C SER A 142 -1.75 9.09 -12.51
N ASN A 143 -3.03 9.34 -12.79
CA ASN A 143 -3.50 10.61 -13.37
C ASN A 143 -4.62 11.32 -12.58
N ASP A 144 -5.45 10.60 -11.82
CA ASP A 144 -6.61 11.21 -11.15
C ASP A 144 -6.17 12.12 -10.00
N GLU A 145 -6.80 13.30 -9.89
CA GLU A 145 -6.47 14.34 -8.91
C GLU A 145 -6.62 13.87 -7.44
N LEU A 146 -5.63 14.18 -6.62
CA LEU A 146 -5.50 13.77 -5.21
C LEU A 146 -5.33 14.98 -4.27
N ILE A 147 -5.74 14.80 -3.02
CA ILE A 147 -5.53 15.82 -1.98
C ILE A 147 -4.12 15.79 -1.37
N ALA A 148 -3.40 14.69 -1.55
CA ALA A 148 -2.08 14.45 -0.96
C ALA A 148 -1.20 13.66 -1.92
N ASP A 149 0.12 13.73 -1.69
CA ASP A 149 1.11 12.91 -2.36
C ASP A 149 1.04 11.47 -1.82
N VAL A 150 1.32 10.48 -2.66
CA VAL A 150 1.20 9.06 -2.27
C VAL A 150 2.09 8.17 -3.12
N TYR A 151 2.38 6.95 -2.64
CA TYR A 151 2.82 5.87 -3.49
C TYR A 151 1.70 4.85 -3.65
N TYR A 152 1.35 4.52 -4.89
CA TYR A 152 0.55 3.34 -5.18
C TYR A 152 1.46 2.24 -5.69
N ILE A 153 1.37 1.07 -5.07
CA ILE A 153 2.08 -0.11 -5.54
C ILE A 153 1.03 -1.02 -6.16
N LEU A 154 1.26 -1.47 -7.39
CA LEU A 154 0.28 -2.15 -8.23
C LEU A 154 0.87 -3.43 -8.83
N ALA A 155 0.12 -4.53 -8.78
CA ALA A 155 0.46 -5.79 -9.42
C ALA A 155 -0.71 -6.28 -10.26
N GLY A 156 -0.43 -6.73 -11.47
CA GLY A 156 -1.37 -7.37 -12.39
C GLY A 156 -1.20 -8.89 -12.44
N VAL A 157 -1.61 -9.48 -13.56
CA VAL A 157 -1.61 -10.94 -13.75
C VAL A 157 -0.48 -11.46 -14.63
N SER A 158 0.18 -10.58 -15.39
CA SER A 158 1.16 -10.94 -16.42
C SER A 158 2.54 -10.33 -16.16
N ALA A 159 3.56 -10.88 -16.81
CA ALA A 159 4.92 -10.36 -16.77
C ALA A 159 4.97 -8.87 -17.10
N GLY A 160 5.78 -8.11 -16.37
CA GLY A 160 5.91 -6.66 -16.48
C GLY A 160 4.79 -5.86 -15.79
N GLN A 161 3.70 -6.50 -15.36
CA GLN A 161 2.59 -5.82 -14.68
C GLN A 161 2.86 -5.64 -13.18
N GLY A 162 4.02 -5.10 -12.81
CA GLY A 162 4.28 -4.62 -11.45
C GLY A 162 4.77 -3.18 -11.53
N ALA A 163 4.24 -2.29 -10.68
CA ALA A 163 4.59 -0.88 -10.69
C ALA A 163 4.64 -0.29 -9.28
N VAL A 164 5.52 0.69 -9.09
CA VAL A 164 5.43 1.70 -8.03
C VAL A 164 5.12 3.03 -8.70
N ILE A 165 4.06 3.71 -8.27
CA ILE A 165 3.60 4.98 -8.82
C ILE A 165 3.85 6.06 -7.76
N SER A 166 4.89 6.87 -7.95
CA SER A 166 5.18 8.02 -7.08
C SER A 166 4.31 9.19 -7.52
N ARG A 167 3.26 9.48 -6.75
CA ARG A 167 2.24 10.49 -7.08
C ARG A 167 2.49 11.79 -6.34
N ASN A 168 2.31 12.88 -7.06
CA ASN A 168 1.88 14.14 -6.49
C ASN A 168 0.35 14.28 -6.68
N ARG A 169 -0.20 15.37 -6.13
CA ARG A 169 -1.63 15.68 -6.21
C ARG A 169 -2.23 15.65 -7.62
N THR A 170 -1.51 16.13 -8.63
CA THR A 170 -2.04 16.32 -9.98
C THR A 170 -1.58 15.24 -10.99
N GLY A 171 -0.66 14.36 -10.61
CA GLY A 171 -0.18 13.29 -11.48
C GLY A 171 0.99 12.50 -10.91
N ALA A 172 1.56 11.61 -11.72
CA ALA A 172 2.74 10.84 -11.35
C ALA A 172 4.02 11.65 -11.61
N ASP A 173 4.86 11.76 -10.58
CA ASP A 173 6.25 12.17 -10.75
C ASP A 173 7.08 11.07 -11.41
N ASP A 174 6.76 9.81 -11.10
CA ASP A 174 7.35 8.63 -11.71
C ASP A 174 6.41 7.43 -11.72
N VAL A 175 6.56 6.58 -12.74
CA VAL A 175 5.89 5.28 -12.84
C VAL A 175 6.96 4.21 -13.03
N TRP A 176 7.35 3.59 -11.93
CA TRP A 176 8.44 2.64 -11.89
C TRP A 176 7.94 1.21 -12.15
N LEU A 177 7.88 0.84 -13.43
CA LEU A 177 7.49 -0.50 -13.87
C LEU A 177 8.62 -1.51 -13.68
N LEU A 178 8.27 -2.75 -13.35
CA LEU A 178 9.20 -3.88 -13.35
C LEU A 178 9.84 -4.06 -14.74
N ASP A 179 11.14 -4.31 -14.75
CA ASP A 179 11.93 -4.56 -15.96
C ASP A 179 12.73 -5.86 -15.79
N SER A 180 12.01 -6.97 -15.79
CA SER A 180 12.56 -8.32 -15.60
C SER A 180 13.30 -8.80 -16.85
N PRO A 181 14.49 -9.43 -16.74
CA PRO A 181 15.07 -10.01 -15.52
C PRO A 181 15.97 -9.08 -14.71
N SER A 182 16.37 -7.92 -15.24
CA SER A 182 17.30 -6.99 -14.57
C SER A 182 16.75 -6.44 -13.27
N ARG A 183 15.46 -6.10 -13.25
CA ARG A 183 14.74 -5.52 -12.12
C ARG A 183 13.44 -6.29 -11.94
N TRP A 184 13.58 -7.46 -11.33
CA TRP A 184 12.50 -8.42 -11.14
C TRP A 184 11.69 -8.18 -9.88
N PHE A 185 12.06 -7.21 -9.05
CA PHE A 185 11.24 -6.73 -7.95
C PHE A 185 11.49 -5.25 -7.71
N GLU A 186 10.51 -4.57 -7.14
CA GLU A 186 10.65 -3.24 -6.52
C GLU A 186 10.20 -3.32 -5.07
N VAL A 187 10.88 -2.55 -4.21
CA VAL A 187 10.46 -2.25 -2.84
C VAL A 187 10.17 -0.77 -2.78
N GLU A 188 9.01 -0.39 -2.25
CA GLU A 188 8.68 0.97 -1.88
C GLU A 188 8.42 1.03 -0.37
N THR A 189 8.77 2.14 0.26
CA THR A 189 8.49 2.38 1.67
C THR A 189 7.77 3.71 1.84
N ASN A 190 8.47 4.81 2.12
CA ASN A 190 7.86 6.13 2.31
C ASN A 190 8.72 7.27 1.77
N TYR A 191 9.63 6.97 0.85
CA TYR A 191 10.56 7.94 0.29
C TYR A 191 10.89 7.57 -1.15
N ASP A 192 11.05 8.60 -1.98
CA ASP A 192 11.23 8.41 -3.42
C ASP A 192 12.43 7.50 -3.69
N HIS A 193 12.28 6.51 -4.57
CA HIS A 193 13.33 5.54 -4.89
C HIS A 193 14.62 6.17 -5.45
N TRP A 194 14.55 7.41 -5.97
CA TRP A 194 15.70 8.19 -6.43
C TRP A 194 16.38 9.03 -5.32
N LYS A 195 15.96 8.87 -4.06
CA LYS A 195 16.55 9.51 -2.89
C LYS A 195 17.13 8.46 -1.93
N GLU A 196 18.07 8.89 -1.12
CA GLU A 196 18.59 8.06 -0.03
C GLU A 196 17.55 7.91 1.07
N ALA A 197 17.50 6.72 1.68
CA ALA A 197 16.70 6.49 2.87
C ALA A 197 17.11 7.46 4.00
N PRO A 198 16.16 8.00 4.76
CA PRO A 198 16.48 8.83 5.91
C PRO A 198 17.19 8.00 6.98
N TRP A 199 18.19 8.59 7.64
CA TRP A 199 19.02 7.91 8.66
C TRP A 199 18.23 7.31 9.84
N PHE A 200 17.01 7.77 10.08
CA PHE A 200 16.14 7.33 11.17
C PHE A 200 15.11 6.28 10.75
N ASP A 201 14.93 6.02 9.45
CA ASP A 201 14.02 5.02 8.91
C ASP A 201 14.55 4.42 7.60
N ASP A 202 15.40 3.39 7.75
CA ASP A 202 15.90 2.61 6.62
C ASP A 202 15.35 1.18 6.65
N ARG A 203 14.16 1.03 6.06
CA ARG A 203 13.52 -0.26 5.77
C ARG A 203 13.81 -0.76 4.35
N ILE A 204 14.16 0.14 3.41
CA ILE A 204 14.35 -0.23 2.00
C ILE A 204 15.61 -1.07 1.81
N ASP A 205 16.74 -0.72 2.42
CA ASP A 205 18.02 -1.42 2.18
C ASP A 205 17.99 -2.84 2.78
N PRO A 206 17.48 -3.06 4.01
CA PRO A 206 17.27 -4.40 4.52
C PRO A 206 16.30 -5.23 3.67
N ALA A 207 15.20 -4.64 3.20
CA ALA A 207 14.25 -5.34 2.33
C ALA A 207 14.89 -5.75 1.00
N ASN A 208 15.58 -4.83 0.33
CA ASN A 208 16.32 -5.06 -0.90
C ASN A 208 17.40 -6.13 -0.71
N ALA A 209 18.16 -6.09 0.39
CA ALA A 209 19.19 -7.08 0.69
C ALA A 209 18.60 -8.49 0.82
N VAL A 210 17.48 -8.64 1.54
CA VAL A 210 16.80 -9.93 1.69
C VAL A 210 16.23 -10.43 0.35
N MET A 211 15.55 -9.57 -0.41
CA MET A 211 15.03 -9.91 -1.74
C MET A 211 16.13 -10.37 -2.69
N ASN A 212 17.23 -9.62 -2.76
CA ASN A 212 18.40 -9.98 -3.56
C ASN A 212 19.04 -11.30 -3.12
N SER A 213 19.02 -11.61 -1.82
CA SER A 213 19.59 -12.88 -1.31
C SER A 213 18.85 -14.14 -1.80
N PHE A 214 17.56 -14.02 -2.14
CA PHE A 214 16.80 -15.12 -2.72
C PHE A 214 17.07 -15.29 -4.22
N GLY A 215 17.15 -14.15 -4.93
CA GLY A 215 17.21 -14.11 -6.38
C GLY A 215 15.89 -14.51 -7.06
N GLN A 216 15.73 -14.11 -8.32
CA GLN A 216 14.46 -14.29 -9.04
C GLN A 216 14.03 -15.76 -9.15
N GLN A 217 14.97 -16.69 -9.31
CA GLN A 217 14.68 -18.10 -9.52
C GLN A 217 13.98 -18.77 -8.32
N ALA A 218 14.14 -18.22 -7.12
CA ALA A 218 13.56 -18.77 -5.90
C ALA A 218 12.39 -17.93 -5.37
N ILE A 219 12.01 -16.82 -6.01
CA ILE A 219 11.00 -15.91 -5.44
C ILE A 219 9.63 -16.60 -5.34
N SER A 220 8.99 -16.42 -4.19
CA SER A 220 7.68 -16.98 -3.85
C SER A 220 7.01 -16.13 -2.76
N LEU A 221 5.72 -16.33 -2.48
CA LEU A 221 5.04 -15.63 -1.39
C LEU A 221 5.66 -15.94 -0.01
N ASP A 222 6.23 -17.14 0.19
CA ASP A 222 6.97 -17.46 1.41
C ASP A 222 8.25 -16.63 1.56
N ASN A 223 8.92 -16.35 0.45
CA ASN A 223 10.09 -15.47 0.46
C ASN A 223 9.69 -14.01 0.70
N MET A 224 8.59 -13.55 0.09
CA MET A 224 8.03 -12.22 0.36
C MET A 224 7.66 -12.07 1.85
N TRP A 225 7.04 -13.10 2.44
CA TRP A 225 6.73 -13.13 3.87
C TRP A 225 7.98 -13.05 4.75
N LYS A 226 9.06 -13.74 4.38
CA LYS A 226 10.35 -13.66 5.09
C LYS A 226 10.94 -12.25 5.02
N THR A 227 10.89 -11.59 3.86
CA THR A 227 11.31 -10.19 3.72
C THR A 227 10.49 -9.29 4.66
N LEU A 228 9.16 -9.38 4.60
CA LEU A 228 8.24 -8.64 5.47
C LEU A 228 8.29 -9.02 6.96
N SER A 229 9.06 -10.05 7.32
CA SER A 229 9.27 -10.48 8.71
C SER A 229 10.68 -10.18 9.21
N THR A 230 11.52 -9.56 8.38
CA THR A 230 12.88 -9.16 8.75
C THR A 230 12.85 -7.79 9.40
N LYS A 231 13.48 -7.62 10.56
CA LYS A 231 13.62 -6.30 11.21
C LYS A 231 14.68 -5.48 10.45
N PRO A 232 14.47 -4.17 10.17
CA PRO A 232 13.39 -3.30 10.65
C PRO A 232 12.13 -3.24 9.76
N VAL A 233 12.08 -3.96 8.61
CA VAL A 233 10.87 -4.04 7.76
C VAL A 233 9.65 -4.49 8.56
N PHE A 234 9.86 -5.42 9.49
CA PHE A 234 8.91 -5.77 10.53
C PHE A 234 9.26 -5.04 11.83
N ASN A 235 8.37 -4.18 12.30
CA ASN A 235 8.59 -3.33 13.46
C ASN A 235 7.38 -3.35 14.42
N LEU A 236 7.46 -2.62 15.54
CA LEU A 236 6.39 -2.58 16.54
C LEU A 236 5.12 -1.92 16.00
N GLN A 237 5.27 -1.01 15.04
CA GLN A 237 4.20 -0.27 14.40
C GLN A 237 3.48 -1.07 13.30
N THR A 238 4.02 -2.21 12.85
CA THR A 238 3.36 -3.09 11.88
C THR A 238 2.04 -3.63 12.42
N THR A 239 0.94 -3.21 11.80
CA THR A 239 -0.44 -3.62 12.13
C THR A 239 -0.81 -4.92 11.46
N TYR A 240 -0.68 -4.99 10.13
CA TYR A 240 -0.98 -6.19 9.35
C TYR A 240 -0.01 -6.34 8.17
N SER A 241 -0.01 -7.54 7.60
CA SER A 241 0.65 -7.84 6.33
C SER A 241 -0.30 -8.52 5.38
N ILE A 242 -0.10 -8.29 4.09
CA ILE A 242 -0.79 -9.05 3.04
C ILE A 242 0.22 -9.71 2.12
N LEU A 243 -0.19 -10.85 1.55
CA LEU A 243 0.50 -11.58 0.50
C LEU A 243 -0.51 -11.85 -0.60
N SER A 244 -0.15 -11.61 -1.85
CA SER A 244 -1.07 -11.80 -2.96
C SER A 244 -0.39 -12.16 -4.27
N CYS A 245 -1.11 -12.91 -5.10
CA CYS A 245 -0.78 -13.14 -6.50
C CYS A 245 -2.06 -13.03 -7.32
N PRO A 246 -2.30 -11.91 -8.03
CA PRO A 246 -3.53 -11.71 -8.80
C PRO A 246 -3.77 -12.82 -9.83
N ALA A 247 -2.72 -13.33 -10.47
CA ALA A 247 -2.82 -14.38 -11.48
C ALA A 247 -3.46 -15.67 -10.93
N THR A 248 -3.08 -16.11 -9.72
CA THR A 248 -3.56 -17.36 -9.11
C THR A 248 -4.84 -17.17 -8.29
N GLY A 249 -5.22 -15.93 -7.97
CA GLY A 249 -6.33 -15.66 -7.07
C GLY A 249 -5.95 -15.76 -5.58
N GLU A 250 -4.66 -15.91 -5.27
CA GLU A 250 -4.19 -16.05 -3.90
C GLU A 250 -4.12 -14.70 -3.20
N TYR A 251 -4.74 -14.62 -2.02
CA TYR A 251 -4.71 -13.46 -1.12
C TYR A 251 -4.74 -13.94 0.32
N SER A 252 -3.76 -13.51 1.11
CA SER A 252 -3.70 -13.78 2.55
C SER A 252 -3.45 -12.49 3.31
N SER A 253 -4.07 -12.39 4.49
CA SER A 253 -3.98 -11.23 5.37
C SER A 253 -3.72 -11.69 6.81
N PHE A 254 -2.78 -11.01 7.49
CA PHE A 254 -2.34 -11.39 8.82
C PHE A 254 -2.15 -10.14 9.68
N THR A 255 -2.87 -10.02 10.79
CA THR A 255 -2.49 -9.10 11.87
C THR A 255 -1.12 -9.50 12.42
N ARG A 256 -0.24 -8.52 12.66
CA ARG A 256 1.15 -8.77 13.06
C ARG A 256 1.45 -8.25 14.46
N TYR A 257 2.32 -8.97 15.16
CA TYR A 257 2.83 -8.60 16.47
C TYR A 257 4.34 -8.86 16.51
N CYS A 258 5.15 -7.81 16.60
CA CYS A 258 6.60 -7.95 16.58
C CYS A 258 7.14 -8.33 17.97
N PRO A 259 7.70 -9.54 18.17
CA PRO A 259 8.22 -9.92 19.48
C PRO A 259 9.51 -9.18 19.80
N TYR A 260 9.65 -8.77 21.06
CA TYR A 260 10.87 -8.14 21.57
C TYR A 260 12.08 -9.08 21.51
N PRO A 261 13.30 -8.57 21.23
CA PRO A 261 13.60 -7.15 20.95
C PRO A 261 13.15 -6.73 19.55
N CYS A 262 12.41 -5.61 19.42
CA CYS A 262 11.93 -5.08 18.14
C CYS A 262 12.10 -3.55 18.11
N VAL A 263 12.36 -3.02 16.92
CA VAL A 263 12.45 -1.57 16.69
C VAL A 263 11.05 -0.97 16.63
N GLU A 264 10.94 0.31 16.95
CA GLU A 264 9.70 1.05 16.74
C GLU A 264 9.36 1.11 15.24
#